data_AF-N1UPZ1-F1
#
_entry.id   AF-N1UPZ1-F1
#
_cell.length_a   1.000
_cell.length_b   1.000
_cell.length_c   1.000
_cell.angle_alpha   90.00
_cell.angle_beta   90.00
_cell.angle_gamma   90.00
#
_symmetry.space_group_name_H-M   'P 1'
#
loop_
_entity.id
_entity.type
_entity.pdbx_description
1 polymer ?
#
loop_
_entity_poly.entity_id
_entity_poly.type
_entity_poly.pdbx_seq_one_letter_code
_entity_poly.pdbx_strand_id
1 'polypeptide(L)'
;MIKKDQTSSQHIRNLRNEQKNQNSLLIKNRFQKKRDSPSDLWIPRVKIPHLTRRISQFKSLKCTLHFLLKKNRNRLHSLFAQPEKEKTLYQETELELVRFSFRPNAADWAELRLVARYYGVSICNFFVMLLTFDENINKGSAKSFWKDSKNQKFQNSEILLIQLISSKRNTLFFSIITGLNTFHGF
;
A
#
# COMPACT_ATOMS: atom_id res chain seq x y z
N MET A 1 12.11 -21.46 -43.41
CA MET A 1 11.50 -20.22 -43.93
C MET A 1 10.00 -20.25 -43.65
N ILE A 2 9.55 -19.77 -42.48
CA ILE A 2 8.12 -19.49 -42.18
C ILE A 2 8.11 -18.23 -41.30
N LYS A 3 7.23 -17.30 -41.66
CA LYS A 3 7.21 -15.87 -41.33
C LYS A 3 6.83 -15.61 -39.87
N LYS A 4 7.47 -14.60 -39.27
CA LYS A 4 7.09 -13.96 -38.01
C LYS A 4 5.80 -13.16 -38.23
N ASP A 5 4.75 -13.45 -37.46
CA ASP A 5 3.62 -12.55 -37.34
C ASP A 5 3.90 -11.50 -36.27
N GLN A 6 4.18 -10.28 -36.74
CA GLN A 6 4.21 -9.07 -35.93
C GLN A 6 2.77 -8.65 -35.62
N THR A 7 2.32 -8.85 -34.39
CA THR A 7 1.09 -8.24 -33.90
C THR A 7 1.35 -6.75 -33.60
N SER A 8 1.23 -5.94 -34.64
CA SER A 8 1.20 -4.47 -34.58
C SER A 8 0.03 -4.02 -33.69
N SER A 9 0.33 -3.66 -32.44
CA SER A 9 -0.63 -3.05 -31.53
C SER A 9 -0.84 -1.58 -31.89
N GLN A 10 -1.88 -1.27 -32.67
CA GLN A 10 -2.23 0.10 -33.04
C GLN A 10 -2.89 0.82 -31.85
N HIS A 11 -2.10 1.59 -31.09
CA HIS A 11 -2.64 2.51 -30.08
C HIS A 11 -2.95 3.86 -30.74
N ILE A 12 -4.13 3.99 -31.36
CA ILE A 12 -4.56 5.26 -31.98
C ILE A 12 -4.98 6.23 -30.87
N ARG A 13 -4.11 7.19 -30.53
CA ARG A 13 -4.51 8.43 -29.85
C ARG A 13 -5.23 9.31 -30.88
N ASN A 14 -6.56 9.27 -30.90
CA ASN A 14 -7.34 10.29 -31.62
C ASN A 14 -7.27 11.62 -30.86
N LEU A 15 -6.24 12.43 -31.14
CA LEU A 15 -6.28 13.88 -30.89
C LEU A 15 -6.82 14.54 -32.16
N ARG A 16 -8.15 14.58 -32.30
CA ARG A 16 -8.79 15.35 -33.38
C ARG A 16 -9.13 16.74 -32.86
N ASN A 17 -8.35 17.72 -33.29
CA ASN A 17 -8.70 19.13 -33.23
C ASN A 17 -9.63 19.45 -34.39
N GLU A 18 -10.93 19.62 -34.16
CA GLU A 18 -11.82 20.28 -35.13
C GLU A 18 -12.83 21.19 -34.41
N GLN A 19 -12.53 22.48 -34.50
CA GLN A 19 -13.39 23.64 -34.76
C GLN A 19 -14.79 23.75 -34.11
N LYS A 20 -14.96 24.90 -33.46
CA LYS A 20 -16.20 25.54 -32.96
C LYS A 20 -17.43 25.22 -33.80
N ASN A 21 -18.49 24.76 -33.12
CA ASN A 21 -19.87 25.00 -33.55
C ASN A 21 -20.70 25.49 -32.36
N GLN A 22 -21.20 26.71 -32.47
CA GLN A 22 -21.90 27.48 -31.44
C GLN A 22 -23.37 27.04 -31.30
N ASN A 23 -23.63 25.78 -30.92
CA ASN A 23 -24.99 25.30 -30.62
C ASN A 23 -25.09 24.51 -29.30
N SER A 24 -24.24 24.81 -28.31
CA SER A 24 -24.14 24.05 -27.05
C SER A 24 -25.09 24.49 -25.92
N LEU A 25 -26.11 25.31 -26.19
CA LEU A 25 -27.02 25.85 -25.16
C LEU A 25 -28.19 24.94 -24.74
N LEU A 26 -28.19 23.66 -25.11
CA LEU A 26 -29.18 22.68 -24.65
C LEU A 26 -28.55 21.34 -24.25
N ILE A 27 -27.38 21.37 -23.61
CA ILE A 27 -26.85 20.18 -22.91
C ILE A 27 -27.67 20.03 -21.62
N LYS A 28 -28.81 19.34 -21.75
CA LYS A 28 -29.57 18.77 -20.64
C LYS A 28 -28.58 18.16 -19.65
N ASN A 29 -28.60 18.66 -18.41
CA ASN A 29 -27.90 18.18 -17.23
C ASN A 29 -28.28 16.72 -16.89
N ARG A 30 -27.97 15.78 -17.79
CA ARG A 30 -27.81 14.37 -17.46
C ARG A 30 -26.36 14.17 -17.09
N PHE A 31 -25.96 14.70 -15.94
CA PHE A 31 -24.94 14.05 -15.14
C PHE A 31 -25.52 12.70 -14.72
N GLN A 32 -25.56 11.75 -15.66
CA GLN A 32 -25.71 10.35 -15.34
C GLN A 32 -24.61 10.11 -14.31
N LYS A 33 -24.99 9.90 -13.05
CA LYS A 33 -24.06 9.51 -11.98
C LYS A 33 -23.26 8.35 -12.57
N LYS A 34 -22.02 8.61 -13.02
CA LYS A 34 -21.14 7.56 -13.52
C LYS A 34 -21.13 6.54 -12.40
N ARG A 35 -21.70 5.36 -12.65
CA ARG A 35 -21.66 4.28 -11.67
C ARG A 35 -20.18 3.94 -11.54
N ASP A 36 -19.55 4.34 -10.44
CA ASP A 36 -18.10 4.19 -10.25
C ASP A 36 -17.71 2.72 -10.34
N SER A 37 -17.08 2.31 -11.44
CA SER A 37 -16.69 0.91 -11.67
C SER A 37 -16.01 0.32 -10.45
N PRO A 38 -16.32 -0.94 -10.08
CA PRO A 38 -15.70 -1.56 -8.92
C PRO A 38 -14.19 -1.63 -9.13
N SER A 39 -13.45 -1.52 -8.03
CA SER A 39 -12.02 -1.73 -7.97
C SER A 39 -11.74 -3.12 -7.39
N ASP A 40 -10.68 -3.75 -7.88
CA ASP A 40 -10.27 -5.07 -7.43
C ASP A 40 -8.98 -5.00 -6.61
N LEU A 41 -8.94 -5.78 -5.53
CA LEU A 41 -7.73 -6.07 -4.78
C LEU A 41 -7.45 -7.56 -4.85
N TRP A 42 -6.21 -7.90 -5.19
CA TRP A 42 -5.70 -9.26 -5.16
C TRP A 42 -4.98 -9.47 -3.84
N ILE A 43 -5.43 -10.45 -3.05
CA ILE A 43 -4.96 -10.67 -1.68
C ILE A 43 -4.47 -12.12 -1.55
N PRO A 44 -3.26 -12.36 -1.03
CA PRO A 44 -2.75 -13.70 -0.76
C PRO A 44 -3.69 -14.51 0.12
N ARG A 45 -3.88 -15.80 -0.20
CA ARG A 45 -4.77 -16.70 0.56
C ARG A 45 -4.46 -16.69 2.06
N VAL A 46 -3.18 -16.63 2.43
CA VAL A 46 -2.70 -16.60 3.82
C VAL A 46 -3.26 -15.40 4.62
N LYS A 47 -3.55 -14.27 3.96
CA LYS A 47 -4.03 -13.04 4.61
C LYS A 47 -5.55 -12.96 4.70
N ILE A 48 -6.27 -13.87 4.04
CA ILE A 48 -7.74 -13.88 3.99
C ILE A 48 -8.36 -14.01 5.38
N PRO A 49 -7.94 -14.93 6.29
CA PRO A 49 -8.57 -15.04 7.60
C PRO A 49 -8.52 -13.73 8.40
N HIS A 50 -7.38 -13.03 8.34
CA HIS A 50 -7.22 -11.73 8.99
C HIS A 50 -8.13 -10.67 8.36
N LEU A 51 -8.18 -10.61 7.02
CA LEU A 51 -9.04 -9.68 6.31
C LEU A 51 -10.53 -9.94 6.60
N THR A 52 -10.99 -11.18 6.54
CA THR A 52 -12.38 -11.56 6.83
C THR A 52 -12.78 -11.14 8.24
N ARG A 53 -11.90 -11.32 9.23
CA ARG A 53 -12.12 -10.82 10.59
C ARG A 53 -12.31 -9.30 10.62
N ARG A 54 -11.49 -8.54 9.88
CA ARG A 54 -11.63 -7.08 9.81
C ARG A 54 -12.86 -6.62 9.04
N ILE A 55 -13.23 -7.32 7.96
CA ILE A 55 -14.47 -7.04 7.22
C ILE A 55 -15.68 -7.27 8.13
N SER A 56 -15.69 -8.34 8.92
CA SER A 56 -16.75 -8.60 9.90
C SER A 56 -16.83 -7.47 10.95
N GLN A 57 -15.69 -7.03 11.49
CA GLN A 57 -15.64 -5.94 12.48
C GLN A 57 -16.09 -4.58 11.92
N PHE A 58 -15.68 -4.23 10.70
CA PHE A 58 -15.95 -2.94 10.08
C PHE A 58 -17.11 -2.98 9.07
N LYS A 59 -17.83 -4.10 9.00
CA LYS A 59 -18.97 -4.40 8.10
C LYS A 59 -18.65 -4.55 6.62
N SER A 60 -17.61 -3.91 6.09
CA SER A 60 -17.27 -3.97 4.66
C SER A 60 -15.80 -3.72 4.37
N LEU A 61 -15.33 -4.20 3.22
CA LEU A 61 -13.96 -3.94 2.73
C LEU A 61 -13.69 -2.43 2.54
N LYS A 62 -14.69 -1.65 2.14
CA LYS A 62 -14.61 -0.19 2.04
C LYS A 62 -14.27 0.43 3.41
N CYS A 63 -15.01 0.05 4.45
CA CYS A 63 -14.77 0.55 5.81
C CYS A 63 -13.45 0.04 6.38
N THR A 64 -13.08 -1.21 6.07
CA THR A 64 -11.77 -1.76 6.44
C THR A 64 -10.62 -0.96 5.83
N LEU A 65 -10.69 -0.64 4.52
CA LEU A 65 -9.69 0.19 3.85
C LEU A 65 -9.57 1.56 4.53
N HIS A 66 -10.71 2.24 4.76
CA HIS A 66 -10.75 3.53 5.43
C HIS A 66 -10.06 3.48 6.80
N PHE A 67 -10.37 2.46 7.60
CA PHE A 67 -9.77 2.27 8.92
C PHE A 67 -8.26 2.02 8.81
N LEU A 68 -7.82 1.15 7.90
CA LEU A 68 -6.40 0.83 7.70
C LEU A 68 -5.60 2.06 7.29
N LEU A 69 -6.12 2.88 6.36
CA LEU A 69 -5.47 4.13 5.97
C LEU A 69 -5.40 5.09 7.15
N LYS A 70 -6.55 5.42 7.76
CA LYS A 70 -6.66 6.36 8.87
C LYS A 70 -5.72 6.00 10.03
N LYS A 71 -5.64 4.71 10.38
CA LYS A 71 -4.78 4.20 11.47
C LYS A 71 -3.28 4.33 11.14
N ASN A 72 -2.90 4.23 9.87
CA ASN A 72 -1.49 4.22 9.47
C ASN A 72 -0.98 5.58 8.98
N ARG A 73 -1.83 6.60 8.71
CA ARG A 73 -1.43 7.94 8.22
C ARG A 73 -0.14 8.49 8.85
N ASN A 74 -0.05 8.51 10.18
CA ASN A 74 1.12 9.05 10.90
C ASN A 74 2.37 8.18 10.78
N ARG A 75 2.22 6.88 10.49
CA ARG A 75 3.31 5.91 10.41
C ARG A 75 3.83 5.72 9.00
N LEU A 76 3.01 5.99 7.99
CA LEU A 76 3.39 5.75 6.60
C LEU A 76 4.70 6.48 6.28
N HIS A 77 4.82 7.75 6.68
CA HIS A 77 6.03 8.55 6.43
C HIS A 77 7.34 7.95 6.97
N SER A 78 7.31 7.10 8.01
CA SER A 78 8.50 6.49 8.61
C SER A 78 8.71 5.02 8.26
N LEU A 79 7.69 4.33 7.75
CA LEU A 79 7.72 2.88 7.53
C LEU A 79 8.46 2.45 6.26
N PHE A 80 8.81 3.40 5.39
CA PHE A 80 9.30 3.08 4.05
C PHE A 80 10.33 4.10 3.59
N ALA A 81 11.47 3.60 3.14
CA ALA A 81 12.42 4.39 2.37
C ALA A 81 11.81 4.71 0.99
N GLN A 82 12.18 5.85 0.42
CA GLN A 82 11.86 6.12 -0.97
C GLN A 82 12.51 5.03 -1.85
N PRO A 83 11.76 4.46 -2.81
CA PRO A 83 12.32 3.42 -3.66
C PRO A 83 13.45 4.01 -4.50
N GLU A 84 14.64 3.39 -4.44
CA GLU A 84 15.78 3.76 -5.30
C GLU A 84 15.52 3.45 -6.78
N LYS A 85 14.54 2.57 -7.05
CA LYS A 85 14.22 2.07 -8.39
C LYS A 85 12.88 2.65 -8.85
N GLU A 86 12.84 3.09 -10.11
CA GLU A 86 11.61 3.59 -10.74
C GLU A 86 10.53 2.50 -10.95
N LYS A 87 10.90 1.23 -10.86
CA LYS A 87 9.99 0.11 -11.14
C LYS A 87 9.06 -0.16 -9.96
N THR A 88 7.77 -0.26 -10.26
CA THR A 88 6.74 -0.65 -9.28
C THR A 88 6.92 -2.10 -8.85
N LEU A 89 7.04 -2.32 -7.53
CA LEU A 89 7.13 -3.63 -6.91
C LEU A 89 5.73 -4.24 -6.73
N TYR A 90 5.50 -5.34 -7.44
CA TYR A 90 4.29 -6.14 -7.32
C TYR A 90 4.41 -7.14 -6.16
N GLN A 91 3.32 -7.86 -5.90
CA GLN A 91 3.32 -8.97 -4.95
C GLN A 91 4.24 -10.09 -5.45
N GLU A 92 4.82 -10.84 -4.54
CA GLU A 92 5.62 -12.03 -4.88
C GLU A 92 4.78 -13.03 -5.67
N THR A 93 5.46 -13.84 -6.48
CA THR A 93 4.84 -14.95 -7.20
C THR A 93 4.38 -16.04 -6.22
N GLU A 94 3.46 -16.90 -6.67
CA GLU A 94 3.04 -18.12 -5.91
C GLU A 94 2.21 -17.89 -4.63
N LEU A 95 1.69 -16.68 -4.41
CA LEU A 95 0.92 -16.33 -3.20
C LEU A 95 -0.56 -16.76 -3.19
N GLU A 96 -1.00 -17.57 -4.16
CA GLU A 96 -2.41 -17.96 -4.37
C GLU A 96 -3.38 -16.77 -4.17
N LEU A 97 -3.35 -15.83 -5.11
CA LEU A 97 -4.09 -14.57 -4.97
C LEU A 97 -5.59 -14.77 -5.17
N VAL A 98 -6.39 -14.25 -4.24
CA VAL A 98 -7.85 -14.21 -4.33
C VAL A 98 -8.31 -12.79 -4.63
N ARG A 99 -9.21 -12.65 -5.61
CA ARG A 99 -9.77 -11.36 -6.03
C ARG A 99 -10.91 -10.93 -5.11
N PHE A 100 -10.82 -9.69 -4.61
CA PHE A 100 -11.89 -9.02 -3.88
C PHE A 100 -12.33 -7.77 -4.63
N SER A 101 -13.59 -7.76 -5.09
CA SER A 101 -14.16 -6.62 -5.80
C SER A 101 -14.99 -5.75 -4.87
N PHE A 102 -14.76 -4.44 -4.87
CA PHE A 102 -15.51 -3.49 -4.04
C PHE A 102 -15.48 -2.06 -4.61
N ARG A 103 -16.28 -1.17 -4.04
CA ARG A 103 -16.32 0.25 -4.41
C ARG A 103 -15.74 1.09 -3.26
N PRO A 104 -14.45 1.49 -3.33
CA PRO A 104 -13.84 2.31 -2.29
C PRO A 104 -14.41 3.73 -2.28
N ASN A 105 -14.21 4.47 -1.18
CA ASN A 105 -14.42 5.91 -1.19
C ASN A 105 -13.39 6.56 -2.14
N ALA A 106 -13.79 7.56 -2.93
CA ALA A 106 -12.90 8.26 -3.84
C ALA A 106 -11.67 8.84 -3.14
N ALA A 107 -11.84 9.43 -1.95
CA ALA A 107 -10.75 9.99 -1.16
C ALA A 107 -9.77 8.91 -0.68
N ASP A 108 -10.30 7.84 -0.06
CA ASP A 108 -9.48 6.71 0.42
C ASP A 108 -8.73 6.02 -0.74
N TRP A 109 -9.37 5.90 -1.91
CA TRP A 109 -8.76 5.29 -3.08
C TRP A 109 -7.67 6.17 -3.70
N ALA A 110 -7.88 7.49 -3.72
CA ALA A 110 -6.86 8.44 -4.15
C ALA A 110 -5.66 8.43 -3.20
N GLU A 111 -5.90 8.43 -1.88
CA GLU A 111 -4.85 8.30 -0.85
C GLU A 111 -4.06 7.00 -1.04
N LEU A 112 -4.74 5.86 -1.17
CA LEU A 112 -4.09 4.56 -1.37
C LEU A 112 -3.21 4.55 -2.62
N ARG A 113 -3.69 5.10 -3.74
CA ARG A 113 -2.90 5.20 -5.00
C ARG A 113 -1.68 6.09 -4.86
N LEU A 114 -1.86 7.26 -4.25
CA LEU A 114 -0.78 8.24 -4.08
C LEU A 114 0.33 7.64 -3.22
N VAL A 115 -0.05 7.01 -2.11
CA VAL A 115 0.89 6.42 -1.17
C VAL A 115 1.57 5.18 -1.75
N ALA A 116 0.82 4.30 -2.43
CA ALA A 116 1.42 3.15 -3.12
C ALA A 116 2.47 3.59 -4.15
N ARG A 117 2.18 4.65 -4.92
CA ARG A 117 3.13 5.24 -5.87
C ARG A 117 4.34 5.85 -5.16
N TYR A 118 4.13 6.56 -4.07
CA TYR A 118 5.22 7.16 -3.27
C TYR A 118 6.22 6.09 -2.80
N TYR A 119 5.73 4.89 -2.45
CA TYR A 119 6.58 3.76 -2.05
C TYR A 119 7.00 2.84 -3.19
N GLY A 120 6.65 3.16 -4.44
CA GLY A 120 7.01 2.34 -5.60
C GLY A 120 6.45 0.92 -5.54
N VAL A 121 5.28 0.71 -4.93
CA VAL A 121 4.61 -0.60 -4.85
C VAL A 121 3.26 -0.56 -5.56
N SER A 122 2.78 -1.72 -6.01
CA SER A 122 1.43 -1.81 -6.58
C SER A 122 0.37 -1.56 -5.51
N ILE A 123 -0.81 -1.08 -5.92
CA ILE A 123 -1.94 -0.81 -5.00
C ILE A 123 -2.33 -2.06 -4.20
N CYS A 124 -2.33 -3.22 -4.86
CA CYS A 124 -2.62 -4.50 -4.21
C CYS A 124 -1.54 -4.88 -3.19
N ASN A 125 -0.27 -4.70 -3.55
CA ASN A 125 0.85 -4.96 -2.65
C ASN A 125 0.77 -4.06 -1.42
N PHE A 126 0.58 -2.75 -1.63
CA PHE A 126 0.46 -1.78 -0.55
C PHE A 126 -0.70 -2.09 0.40
N PHE A 127 -1.85 -2.50 -0.12
CA PHE A 127 -2.97 -2.93 0.72
C PHE A 127 -2.62 -4.15 1.59
N VAL A 128 -1.89 -5.14 1.05
CA VAL A 128 -1.40 -6.30 1.82
C VAL A 128 -0.41 -5.89 2.90
N MET A 129 0.43 -4.88 2.64
CA MET A 129 1.33 -4.31 3.66
C MET A 129 0.53 -3.67 4.80
N LEU A 130 -0.50 -2.88 4.48
CA LEU A 130 -1.40 -2.30 5.50
C LEU A 130 -2.05 -3.39 6.36
N LEU A 131 -2.51 -4.48 5.76
CA LEU A 131 -3.06 -5.63 6.50
C LEU A 131 -2.02 -6.28 7.43
N THR A 132 -0.79 -6.40 6.97
CA THR A 132 0.30 -7.00 7.75
C THR A 132 0.69 -6.13 8.93
N PHE A 133 0.75 -4.81 8.76
CA PHE A 133 0.98 -3.89 9.87
C PHE A 133 -0.12 -3.96 10.91
N ASP A 134 -1.38 -4.00 10.46
CA ASP A 134 -2.51 -4.12 11.36
C ASP A 134 -2.48 -5.44 12.15
N GLU A 135 -2.16 -6.55 11.48
CA GLU A 135 -1.99 -7.87 12.10
C GLU A 135 -0.90 -7.87 13.20
N ASN A 136 0.27 -7.30 12.91
CA ASN A 136 1.41 -7.24 13.82
C ASN A 136 1.11 -6.42 15.09
N ILE A 137 0.39 -5.30 14.95
CA ILE A 137 -0.05 -4.49 16.08
C ILE A 137 -0.99 -5.30 16.99
N ASN A 138 -1.97 -6.00 16.40
CA ASN A 138 -2.94 -6.77 17.17
C ASN A 138 -2.32 -7.99 17.87
N LYS A 139 -1.25 -8.57 17.29
CA LYS A 139 -0.50 -9.68 17.89
C LYS A 139 0.48 -9.22 19.00
N GLY A 140 0.50 -7.93 19.35
CA GLY A 140 1.44 -7.38 20.35
C GLY A 140 2.90 -7.46 19.92
N SER A 141 3.14 -7.55 18.60
CA SER A 141 4.38 -8.07 18.04
C SER A 141 5.42 -6.98 17.73
N ALA A 142 5.37 -5.84 18.43
CA ALA A 142 6.57 -5.01 18.52
C ALA A 142 7.77 -5.93 18.84
N LYS A 143 7.60 -6.85 19.81
CA LYS A 143 8.59 -7.89 20.16
C LYS A 143 9.04 -8.81 19.01
N SER A 144 8.21 -9.12 18.00
CA SER A 144 8.64 -9.97 16.87
C SER A 144 9.44 -9.17 15.84
N PHE A 145 9.05 -7.93 15.57
CA PHE A 145 9.85 -7.01 14.75
C PHE A 145 11.24 -6.78 15.37
N TRP A 146 11.33 -6.65 16.70
CA TRP A 146 12.60 -6.61 17.43
C TRP A 146 13.39 -7.94 17.35
N LYS A 147 12.71 -9.08 17.23
CA LYS A 147 13.35 -10.40 17.17
C LYS A 147 13.90 -10.70 15.76
N ASP A 148 13.19 -10.26 14.73
CA ASP A 148 13.60 -10.39 13.33
C ASP A 148 14.75 -9.41 13.00
N SER A 149 14.70 -8.19 13.55
CA SER A 149 15.80 -7.22 13.45
C SER A 149 17.08 -7.70 14.16
N LYS A 150 16.97 -8.35 15.33
CA LYS A 150 18.14 -8.92 16.04
C LYS A 150 18.80 -10.09 15.30
N ASN A 151 18.06 -10.79 14.45
CA ASN A 151 18.56 -11.96 13.71
C ASN A 151 19.12 -11.60 12.33
N GLN A 152 19.04 -10.34 11.91
CA GLN A 152 19.63 -9.87 10.68
C GLN A 152 21.14 -9.69 10.90
N LYS A 153 21.97 -10.45 10.17
CA LYS A 153 23.42 -10.19 10.12
C LYS A 153 23.62 -8.85 9.41
N PHE A 154 23.74 -7.77 10.18
CA PHE A 154 24.09 -6.45 9.69
C PHE A 154 25.48 -6.51 9.04
N GLN A 155 25.61 -5.97 7.84
CA GLN A 155 26.93 -5.78 7.24
C GLN A 155 27.70 -4.72 8.05
N ASN A 156 29.03 -4.78 8.03
CA ASN A 156 29.95 -4.05 8.91
C ASN A 156 29.89 -2.50 8.86
N SER A 157 28.88 -1.91 8.23
CA SER A 157 28.73 -0.46 8.01
C SER A 157 27.34 0.10 8.33
N GLU A 158 26.40 -0.70 8.86
CA GLU A 158 25.04 -0.24 9.17
C GLU A 158 24.93 0.26 10.62
N ILE A 159 24.41 1.48 10.82
CA ILE A 159 24.06 2.04 12.13
C ILE A 159 22.55 1.92 12.31
N LEU A 160 22.11 1.14 13.29
CA LEU A 160 20.70 0.97 13.62
C LEU A 160 20.36 1.80 14.87
N LEU A 161 19.51 2.80 14.71
CA LEU A 161 18.90 3.52 15.83
C LEU A 161 17.54 2.91 16.12
N ILE A 162 17.33 2.44 17.36
CA ILE A 162 16.02 1.98 17.81
C ILE A 162 15.53 2.81 18.97
N GLN A 163 14.34 3.39 18.83
CA GLN A 163 13.68 4.21 19.83
C GLN A 163 12.45 3.49 20.37
N LEU A 164 12.36 3.37 21.70
CA LEU A 164 11.21 2.84 22.42
C LEU A 164 10.61 3.94 23.30
N ILE A 165 9.37 4.32 22.99
CA ILE A 165 8.64 5.34 23.74
C ILE A 165 7.68 4.65 24.70
N SER A 166 7.92 4.78 26.01
CA SER A 166 7.05 4.21 27.04
C SER A 166 6.06 5.26 27.55
N SER A 167 4.82 5.20 27.05
CA SER A 167 3.73 6.09 27.46
C SER A 167 3.39 5.99 28.96
N LYS A 168 3.73 4.89 29.64
CA LYS A 168 3.46 4.71 31.08
C LYS A 168 4.43 5.41 32.01
N ARG A 169 5.62 5.79 31.53
CA ARG A 169 6.70 6.32 32.38
C ARG A 169 7.32 7.62 31.89
N ASN A 170 6.81 8.23 30.81
CA ASN A 170 7.43 9.39 30.16
C ASN A 170 8.92 9.17 29.84
N THR A 171 9.32 7.92 29.60
CA THR A 171 10.71 7.54 29.30
C THR A 171 10.89 7.20 27.82
N LEU A 172 12.02 7.65 27.28
CA LEU A 172 12.46 7.40 25.91
C LEU A 172 13.73 6.57 25.98
N PHE A 173 13.65 5.29 25.62
CA PHE A 173 14.85 4.47 25.50
C PHE A 173 15.34 4.53 24.07
N PHE A 174 16.65 4.74 23.89
CA PHE A 174 17.28 4.59 22.59
C PHE A 174 18.43 3.58 22.67
N SER A 175 18.56 2.80 21.61
CA SER A 175 19.68 1.89 21.41
C SER A 175 20.31 2.20 20.06
N ILE A 176 21.62 2.40 20.05
CA ILE A 176 22.40 2.57 18.83
C ILE A 176 23.24 1.31 18.68
N ILE A 177 22.98 0.54 17.63
CA ILE A 177 23.80 -0.61 17.26
C ILE A 177 24.68 -0.14 16.10
N THR A 178 25.98 -0.10 16.33
CA THR A 178 26.98 -0.07 15.25
C THR A 178 27.54 -1.48 15.11
N GLY A 179 28.01 -1.87 13.93
CA GLY A 179 28.37 -3.26 13.60
C GLY A 179 29.24 -4.05 14.60
N LEU A 180 29.91 -3.38 15.55
CA LEU A 180 30.67 -4.00 16.64
C LEU A 180 30.16 -3.70 18.06
N ASN A 181 29.35 -2.64 18.27
CA ASN A 181 29.02 -2.13 19.60
C ASN A 181 27.54 -1.75 19.73
N THR A 182 26.95 -2.00 20.89
CA THR A 182 25.60 -1.52 21.22
C THR A 182 25.64 -0.51 22.36
N PHE A 183 25.21 0.71 22.10
CA PHE A 183 25.12 1.79 23.07
C PHE A 183 23.66 1.96 23.52
N HIS A 184 23.45 2.11 24.83
CA HIS A 184 22.13 2.27 25.43
C HIS A 184 22.06 3.64 26.09
N GLY A 185 20.97 4.37 25.84
CA GLY A 185 20.67 5.63 26.52
C GLY A 185 19.24 5.64 27.07
N PHE A 186 19.08 6.38 28.17
CA PHE A 186 17.84 6.54 28.93
C PHE A 186 17.25 7.95 28.74
#